data_AF-A0A820JZQ3-F1
#
_entry.id   AF-A0A820JZQ3-F1
#
_cell.length_a   1.000
_cell.length_b   1.000
_cell.length_c   1.000
_cell.angle_alpha   90.00
_cell.angle_beta   90.00
_cell.angle_gamma   90.00
#
_symmetry.space_group_name_H-M   'P 1'
#
loop_
_entity.id
_entity.type
_entity.pdbx_description
1 polymer ?
#
loop_
_entity_poly.entity_id
_entity_poly.type
_entity_poly.pdbx_seq_one_letter_code
_entity_poly.pdbx_strand_id
1 'polypeptide(L)'
;LPKNDKIDSKTKTHRGSIRLQWDPDHHPDGQPVIGRRAIQLGLKKIESFLDGRDILRIVDITSFVQTQYNNAVLPKKKLDQLRLPIERVYEPRDEQTCRHIQLDSWTTEHD
;
A
#
# COMPACT_ATOMS: atom_id res chain seq x y z
N LEU A 1 10.28 19.55 -54.03
CA LEU A 1 9.24 18.70 -53.39
C LEU A 1 9.94 17.81 -52.37
N PRO A 2 9.92 18.15 -51.06
CA PRO A 2 10.52 17.30 -50.05
C PRO A 2 9.60 16.11 -49.77
N LYS A 3 10.22 14.94 -49.59
CA LYS A 3 9.55 13.66 -49.36
C LYS A 3 8.88 13.66 -47.98
N ASN A 4 7.67 13.11 -47.95
CA ASN A 4 6.88 12.84 -46.75
C ASN A 4 7.65 11.91 -45.81
N ASP A 5 8.25 12.47 -44.76
CA ASP A 5 8.59 11.70 -43.57
C ASP A 5 7.27 11.39 -42.85
N LYS A 6 6.77 10.17 -43.03
CA LYS A 6 5.71 9.64 -42.18
C LYS A 6 6.28 9.51 -40.77
N ILE A 7 5.94 10.46 -39.90
CA ILE A 7 6.14 10.33 -38.46
C ILE A 7 5.34 9.12 -38.01
N ASP A 8 6.04 8.03 -37.71
CA ASP A 8 5.47 6.79 -37.21
C ASP A 8 4.89 7.06 -35.80
N SER A 9 3.58 7.20 -35.73
CA SER A 9 2.83 7.66 -34.56
C SER A 9 2.54 6.52 -33.57
N LYS A 10 3.55 5.72 -33.17
CA LYS A 10 3.33 4.59 -32.25
C LYS A 10 4.47 4.30 -31.27
N THR A 11 4.83 5.28 -30.45
CA THR A 11 5.35 5.00 -29.10
C THR A 11 4.56 5.82 -28.09
N LYS A 12 3.38 5.34 -27.72
CA LYS A 12 2.72 5.81 -26.48
C LYS A 12 3.60 5.34 -25.32
N THR A 13 4.49 6.21 -24.85
CA THR A 13 5.17 6.04 -23.57
C THR A 13 4.08 5.94 -22.50
N HIS A 14 3.81 4.72 -22.03
CA HIS A 14 2.84 4.52 -20.97
C HIS A 14 3.45 5.08 -19.69
N ARG A 15 3.08 6.32 -19.33
CA ARG A 15 3.32 6.83 -17.98
C ARG A 15 2.75 5.81 -17.00
N GLY A 16 3.56 5.39 -16.04
CA GLY A 16 3.13 4.45 -15.00
C GLY A 16 1.86 4.93 -14.33
N SER A 17 1.03 3.99 -13.87
CA SER A 17 -0.25 4.29 -13.26
C SER A 17 -0.30 3.78 -11.83
N ILE A 18 -0.78 4.63 -10.93
CA ILE A 18 -1.09 4.29 -9.55
C ILE A 18 -2.61 4.23 -9.42
N ARG A 19 -3.13 3.19 -8.79
CA ARG A 19 -4.56 3.05 -8.49
C ARG A 19 -4.76 3.00 -6.98
N LEU A 20 -5.59 3.89 -6.47
CA LEU A 20 -6.03 3.89 -5.08
C LEU A 20 -7.33 3.08 -4.93
N GLN A 21 -7.39 2.22 -3.92
CA GLN A 21 -8.58 1.47 -3.53
C GLN A 21 -8.68 1.41 -2.00
N TRP A 22 -9.91 1.40 -1.48
CA TRP A 22 -10.19 1.16 -0.07
C TRP A 22 -10.65 -0.29 0.10
N ASP A 23 -9.81 -1.13 0.69
CA ASP A 23 -10.07 -2.56 0.90
C ASP A 23 -10.49 -2.85 2.35
N PRO A 24 -11.23 -3.95 2.62
CA PRO A 24 -11.50 -4.40 3.97
C PRO A 24 -10.19 -4.67 4.72
N ASP A 25 -10.10 -4.16 5.94
CA ASP A 25 -8.98 -4.48 6.81
C ASP A 25 -9.24 -5.79 7.58
N HIS A 26 -8.18 -6.45 8.08
CA HIS A 26 -8.29 -7.78 8.70
C HIS A 26 -7.48 -7.90 9.99
N HIS A 27 -8.03 -8.64 10.96
CA HIS A 27 -7.33 -9.10 12.14
C HIS A 27 -6.24 -10.14 11.77
N PRO A 28 -5.23 -10.38 12.63
CA PRO A 28 -4.17 -11.36 12.37
C PRO A 28 -4.65 -12.80 12.13
N ASP A 29 -5.87 -13.14 12.53
CA ASP A 29 -6.50 -14.43 12.27
C ASP A 29 -7.36 -14.47 10.99
N GLY A 30 -7.35 -13.38 10.21
CA GLY A 30 -8.01 -13.26 8.92
C GLY A 30 -9.48 -12.83 8.99
N GLN A 31 -10.03 -12.52 10.17
CA GLN A 31 -11.38 -11.96 10.27
C GLN A 31 -11.39 -10.48 9.84
N PRO A 32 -12.41 -10.00 9.12
CA PRO A 32 -12.49 -8.59 8.72
C PRO A 32 -12.68 -7.68 9.94
N VAL A 33 -12.02 -6.52 9.93
CA VAL A 33 -12.20 -5.46 10.93
C VAL A 33 -13.42 -4.62 10.55
N ILE A 34 -14.39 -4.51 11.47
CA ILE A 34 -15.61 -3.73 11.24
C ILE A 34 -15.32 -2.25 11.47
N GLY A 35 -15.75 -1.39 10.54
CA GLY A 35 -15.60 0.07 10.66
C GLY A 35 -14.22 0.60 10.30
N ARG A 36 -13.29 -0.25 9.85
CA ARG A 36 -11.95 0.13 9.37
C ARG A 36 -11.71 -0.41 7.96
N ARG A 37 -11.03 0.37 7.13
CA ARG A 37 -10.58 -0.04 5.79
C ARG A 37 -9.12 0.32 5.62
N ALA A 38 -8.42 -0.49 4.83
CA ALA A 38 -7.04 -0.25 4.46
C ALA A 38 -6.97 0.50 3.12
N ILE A 39 -5.99 1.37 2.98
CA ILE A 39 -5.62 1.92 1.66
C ILE A 39 -4.79 0.88 0.93
N GLN A 40 -5.19 0.54 -0.29
CA GLN A 40 -4.40 -0.26 -1.22
C GLN A 40 -3.96 0.57 -2.42
N LEU A 41 -2.65 0.53 -2.72
CA LEU A 41 -2.05 1.20 -3.87
C LEU A 41 -1.57 0.18 -4.91
N GLY A 42 -2.28 0.08 -6.02
CA GLY A 42 -1.87 -0.72 -7.17
C GLY A 42 -0.86 0.03 -8.03
N LEU A 43 0.37 -0.44 -8.10
CA LEU A 43 1.45 0.16 -8.91
C LEU A 43 1.60 -0.60 -10.23
N LYS A 44 1.52 0.08 -11.38
CA LYS A 44 1.72 -0.54 -12.70
C LYS A 44 2.65 0.29 -13.57
N LYS A 45 3.68 -0.36 -14.11
CA LYS A 45 4.69 0.25 -15.01
C LYS A 45 5.37 1.49 -14.40
N ILE A 46 5.66 1.44 -13.10
CA ILE A 46 6.44 2.48 -12.41
C ILE A 46 7.92 2.06 -12.51
N GLU A 47 8.67 2.67 -13.42
CA GLU A 47 10.04 2.26 -13.77
C GLU A 47 11.00 2.29 -12.57
N SER A 48 10.84 3.27 -11.66
CA SER A 48 11.68 3.43 -10.47
C SER A 48 11.58 2.26 -9.47
N PHE A 49 10.50 1.49 -9.49
CA PHE A 49 10.39 0.25 -8.71
C PHE A 49 11.01 -0.94 -9.44
N LEU A 50 11.07 -0.92 -10.77
CA LEU A 50 11.69 -1.99 -11.56
C LEU A 50 13.22 -1.91 -11.52
N ASP A 51 13.77 -0.70 -11.56
CA ASP A 51 15.20 -0.44 -11.48
C ASP A 51 15.72 -0.24 -10.05
N GLY A 52 14.80 -0.22 -9.07
CA GLY A 52 15.11 -0.19 -7.64
C GLY A 52 15.40 1.19 -7.07
N ARG A 53 15.33 2.27 -7.84
CA ARG A 53 15.54 3.65 -7.34
C ARG A 53 14.63 4.03 -6.17
N ASP A 54 13.38 3.56 -6.19
CA ASP A 54 12.40 3.83 -5.13
C ASP A 54 12.42 2.77 -4.01
N ILE A 55 13.31 1.78 -4.08
CA ILE A 55 13.43 0.71 -3.08
C ILE A 55 14.51 1.09 -2.06
N LEU A 56 14.09 1.43 -0.83
CA LEU A 56 15.02 1.74 0.25
C LEU A 56 15.78 0.51 0.77
N ARG A 57 15.08 -0.62 0.94
CA ARG A 57 15.65 -1.87 1.47
C ARG A 57 14.70 -3.04 1.20
N ILE A 58 15.27 -4.21 0.92
CA ILE A 58 14.56 -5.50 0.92
C ILE A 58 15.08 -6.31 2.10
N VAL A 59 14.17 -6.86 2.91
CA VAL A 59 14.51 -7.69 4.06
C VAL A 59 13.71 -8.98 3.97
N ASP A 60 14.39 -10.13 4.06
CA ASP A 60 13.72 -11.40 4.24
C ASP A 60 13.22 -11.53 5.68
N ILE A 61 11.90 -11.57 5.85
CA ILE A 61 11.22 -11.72 7.13
C ILE A 61 10.44 -13.04 7.21
N THR A 62 10.75 -14.02 6.35
CA THR A 62 10.00 -15.28 6.24
C THR A 62 9.90 -16.02 7.57
N SER A 63 11.01 -16.14 8.30
CA SER A 63 11.04 -16.80 9.61
C SER A 63 10.15 -16.09 10.65
N PHE A 64 10.12 -14.76 10.60
CA PHE A 64 9.25 -13.96 11.46
C PHE A 64 7.77 -14.21 11.15
N VAL A 65 7.38 -14.17 9.86
CA VAL A 65 6.00 -14.40 9.41
C VAL A 65 5.52 -15.80 9.79
N GLN A 66 6.32 -16.84 9.55
CA GLN A 66 5.99 -18.21 9.96
C GLN A 66 5.76 -18.32 11.48
N THR A 67 6.61 -17.67 12.27
CA THR A 67 6.44 -17.63 13.73
C THR A 67 5.14 -16.94 14.13
N GLN A 68 4.83 -15.78 13.56
CA GLN A 68 3.60 -15.04 13.92
C GLN A 68 2.34 -15.75 13.43
N TYR A 69 2.37 -16.37 12.25
CA TYR A 69 1.27 -17.19 11.73
C TYR A 69 0.93 -18.34 12.70
N ASN A 70 1.95 -19.04 13.20
CA ASN A 70 1.76 -20.12 14.17
C ASN A 70 1.12 -19.63 15.47
N ASN A 71 1.48 -18.41 15.91
CA ASN A 71 0.90 -17.80 17.11
C ASN A 71 -0.55 -17.34 16.89
N ALA A 72 -0.93 -16.88 15.68
CA ALA A 72 -2.24 -16.28 15.42
C ALA A 72 -3.30 -17.23 14.84
N VAL A 73 -2.92 -18.25 14.06
CA VAL A 73 -3.85 -19.03 13.22
C VAL A 73 -4.04 -20.47 13.66
N LEU A 74 -3.01 -21.12 14.21
CA LEU A 74 -3.09 -22.55 14.57
C LEU A 74 -4.07 -22.82 15.72
N PRO A 75 -4.61 -24.06 15.86
CA PRO A 75 -5.63 -24.40 16.87
C PRO A 75 -5.25 -24.09 18.33
N LYS A 76 -3.94 -24.03 18.63
CA LYS A 76 -3.40 -23.57 19.92
C LYS A 76 -2.79 -22.17 19.76
N LYS A 77 -3.62 -21.17 19.46
CA LYS A 77 -3.19 -19.77 19.31
C LYS A 77 -2.45 -19.32 20.58
N LYS A 78 -1.34 -18.60 20.40
CA LYS A 78 -0.54 -17.99 21.47
C LYS A 78 -0.50 -16.48 21.25
N LEU A 79 -1.66 -15.85 21.42
CA LEU A 79 -1.83 -14.42 21.13
C LEU A 79 -0.97 -13.53 22.05
N ASP A 80 -0.67 -14.01 23.26
CA ASP A 80 0.28 -13.41 24.20
C ASP A 80 1.72 -13.32 23.64
N GLN A 81 2.06 -14.18 22.68
CA GLN A 81 3.37 -14.23 22.02
C GLN A 81 3.34 -13.57 20.63
N LEU A 82 2.18 -13.07 20.20
CA LEU A 82 2.02 -12.42 18.90
C LEU A 82 2.68 -11.04 18.94
N ARG A 83 3.65 -10.84 18.06
CA ARG A 83 4.33 -9.55 17.91
C ARG A 83 3.71 -8.80 16.73
N LEU A 84 3.07 -7.69 17.05
CA LEU A 84 2.45 -6.79 16.06
C LEU A 84 3.25 -5.47 15.96
N PRO A 85 3.19 -4.79 14.79
CA PRO A 85 3.74 -3.45 14.67
C PRO A 85 2.99 -2.48 15.59
N ILE A 86 3.69 -1.44 16.05
CA ILE A 86 3.07 -0.32 16.75
C ILE A 86 2.46 0.61 15.69
N GLU A 87 1.15 0.77 15.71
CA GLU A 87 0.43 1.68 14.83
C GLU A 87 0.41 3.10 15.42
N ARG A 88 0.46 4.10 14.55
CA ARG A 88 0.28 5.52 14.90
C ARG A 88 -0.60 6.17 13.84
N VAL A 89 -1.40 7.13 14.25
CA VAL A 89 -2.17 7.96 13.29
C VAL A 89 -1.19 8.72 12.41
N TYR A 90 -1.36 8.59 11.09
CA TYR A 90 -0.62 9.37 10.10
C TYR A 90 -1.53 10.47 9.56
N GLU A 91 -1.16 11.71 9.81
CA GLU A 91 -1.84 12.90 9.31
C GLU A 91 -1.01 13.51 8.18
N PRO A 92 -1.41 13.32 6.90
CA PRO A 92 -0.70 13.93 5.78
C PRO A 92 -0.83 15.45 5.88
N ARG A 93 0.29 16.16 5.81
CA ARG A 93 0.31 17.62 5.85
C ARG A 93 -0.01 18.26 4.50
N ASP A 94 0.20 17.52 3.42
CA ASP A 94 -0.04 18.00 2.06
C ASP A 94 -1.52 17.86 1.70
N GLU A 95 -2.17 18.98 1.43
CA GLU A 95 -3.59 19.03 1.12
C GLU A 95 -3.93 18.24 -0.16
N GLN A 96 -3.03 18.25 -1.14
CA GLN A 96 -3.23 17.48 -2.37
C GLN A 96 -3.23 15.98 -2.07
N THR A 97 -2.33 15.51 -1.22
CA THR A 97 -2.30 14.13 -0.74
C THR A 97 -3.62 13.78 -0.07
N CYS A 98 -4.10 14.57 0.89
CA CYS A 98 -5.40 14.34 1.56
C CYS A 98 -6.55 14.20 0.56
N ARG A 99 -6.62 15.10 -0.44
CA ARG A 99 -7.63 15.04 -1.51
C ARG A 99 -7.49 13.78 -2.37
N HIS A 100 -6.26 13.40 -2.74
CA HIS A 100 -6.00 12.22 -3.56
C HIS A 100 -6.38 10.91 -2.85
N ILE A 101 -6.14 10.82 -1.54
CA ILE A 101 -6.53 9.65 -0.75
C ILE A 101 -7.94 9.74 -0.16
N GLN A 102 -8.70 10.78 -0.53
CA GLN A 102 -10.09 10.99 -0.10
C GLN A 102 -10.24 10.93 1.42
N LEU A 103 -9.30 11.57 2.14
CA LEU A 103 -9.45 11.75 3.57
C LEU A 103 -10.50 12.83 3.82
N ASP A 104 -11.53 12.47 4.60
CA ASP A 104 -12.42 13.45 5.19
C ASP A 104 -11.66 14.23 6.28
N SER A 105 -12.04 15.48 6.51
CA SER A 105 -11.48 16.27 7.60
C SER A 105 -11.84 15.62 8.94
N TRP A 106 -10.85 15.04 9.62
CA TRP A 106 -11.00 14.58 11.00
C TRP A 106 -10.75 15.76 11.94
N THR A 107 -11.81 16.28 12.56
CA THR A 107 -11.68 17.25 13.65
C THR A 107 -11.48 16.50 14.95
N THR A 108 -10.35 16.76 15.61
CA THR A 108 -10.09 16.32 16.99
C THR A 108 -10.95 17.14 17.95
N GLU A 109 -12.26 16.90 18.00
CA GLU A 109 -13.04 17.27 19.17
C GLU A 109 -13.08 16.04 20.08
N HIS A 110 -12.12 15.87 20.97
CA HIS A 110 -12.22 15.10 22.23
C HIS A 110 -10.92 15.30 23.02
N ASP A 111 -10.89 16.34 23.85
CA ASP A 111 -10.16 16.34 25.13
C ASP A 111 -11.13 15.88 26.24
#